data_AF-A0A351MLS2-F1
#
_entry.id   AF-A0A351MLS2-F1
#
_cell.length_a   1.000
_cell.length_b   1.000
_cell.length_c   1.000
_cell.angle_alpha   90.00
_cell.angle_beta   90.00
_cell.angle_gamma   90.00
#
_symmetry.space_group_name_H-M   'P 1'
#
loop_
_entity.id
_entity.type
_entity.pdbx_description
1 polymer ?
#
loop_
_entity_poly.entity_id
_entity_poly.type
_entity_poly.pdbx_seq_one_letter_code
_entity_poly.pdbx_strand_id
1 'polypeptide(L)'
;MPPAAPSHWCDAHCHLHDIPPHDGFAALADARAAGLAVLVHCGTQPANWPLGARLATADSAVVPCFGLHPYWAAAPGPWLDELRAALLAQPSAVGEIGLDRTRHGAPWPQQEAAFAAQLALAAELERPAMIHAVRTWQPLLTHLDAHRPPRFLLHAYNGSAELVPQLLARGAWFSFAGATLRPERARAHAALRAVPADRLLAESD
;
A
#
# COMPACT_ATOMS: atom_id res chain seq x y z
N MET A 1 15.22 31.43 -11.04
CA MET A 1 14.71 30.78 -9.82
C MET A 1 15.87 30.09 -9.15
N PRO A 2 16.00 30.11 -7.82
CA PRO A 2 16.98 29.24 -7.17
C PRO A 2 16.63 27.79 -7.54
N PRO A 3 17.64 26.91 -7.75
CA PRO A 3 17.37 25.48 -7.91
C PRO A 3 16.59 25.00 -6.69
N ALA A 4 15.52 24.24 -6.90
CA ALA A 4 14.82 23.58 -5.81
C ALA A 4 15.87 22.78 -4.99
N ALA A 5 15.87 22.96 -3.68
CA ALA A 5 16.72 22.15 -2.80
C ALA A 5 16.46 20.66 -3.12
N PRO A 6 17.47 19.77 -3.07
CA PRO A 6 17.24 18.35 -3.29
C PRO A 6 16.17 17.89 -2.30
N SER A 7 15.02 17.55 -2.84
CA SER A 7 13.84 17.17 -2.10
C SER A 7 13.95 15.67 -1.84
N HIS A 8 14.01 15.33 -0.55
CA HIS A 8 14.21 13.97 -0.06
C HIS A 8 12.87 13.27 0.24
N TRP A 9 11.79 13.65 -0.45
CA TRP A 9 10.45 13.15 -0.15
C TRP A 9 10.24 11.77 -0.75
N CYS A 10 9.67 10.88 0.05
CA CYS A 10 9.17 9.58 -0.39
C CYS A 10 7.66 9.63 -0.37
N ASP A 11 7.04 9.22 -1.48
CA ASP A 11 5.62 8.87 -1.51
C ASP A 11 5.49 7.37 -1.31
N ALA A 12 5.00 6.99 -0.14
CA ALA A 12 4.97 5.61 0.29
C ALA A 12 3.83 4.80 -0.34
N HIS A 13 2.85 5.43 -1.01
CA HIS A 13 1.73 4.75 -1.64
C HIS A 13 1.02 5.67 -2.62
N CYS A 14 0.98 5.27 -3.89
CA CYS A 14 0.23 5.99 -4.91
C CYS A 14 -0.28 5.07 -6.03
N HIS A 15 -1.29 5.55 -6.76
CA HIS A 15 -1.88 4.84 -7.89
C HIS A 15 -1.69 5.59 -9.21
N LEU A 16 -0.46 5.63 -9.73
CA LEU A 16 -0.16 6.31 -11.01
C LEU A 16 -0.99 5.82 -12.21
N HIS A 17 -1.61 4.64 -12.10
CA HIS A 17 -2.48 4.08 -13.13
C HIS A 17 -3.88 4.73 -13.16
N ASP A 18 -4.28 5.40 -12.08
CA ASP A 18 -5.56 6.11 -11.97
C ASP A 18 -5.47 7.57 -12.43
N ILE A 19 -4.26 8.07 -12.69
CA ILE A 19 -4.03 9.46 -13.11
C ILE A 19 -4.04 9.54 -14.65
N PRO A 20 -4.93 10.33 -15.28
CA PRO A 20 -4.92 10.55 -16.73
C PRO A 20 -3.54 11.01 -17.23
N PRO A 21 -3.03 10.47 -18.36
CA PRO A 21 -3.71 9.62 -19.34
C PRO A 21 -3.69 8.10 -19.02
N HIS A 22 -3.45 7.72 -17.76
CA HIS A 22 -3.37 6.34 -17.27
C HIS A 22 -2.14 5.56 -17.76
N ASP A 23 -1.12 6.26 -18.26
CA ASP A 23 0.15 5.66 -18.66
C ASP A 23 1.16 5.54 -17.50
N GLY A 24 0.89 6.17 -16.36
CA GLY A 24 1.76 6.30 -15.19
C GLY A 24 3.03 7.15 -15.40
N PHE A 25 3.56 7.22 -16.63
CA PHE A 25 4.80 7.93 -16.95
C PHE A 25 4.66 9.44 -16.90
N ALA A 26 3.53 9.99 -17.34
CA ALA A 26 3.27 11.42 -17.24
C ALA A 26 3.23 11.87 -15.76
N ALA A 27 2.47 11.14 -14.93
CA ALA A 27 2.38 11.40 -13.50
C ALA A 27 3.73 11.20 -12.78
N LEU A 28 4.51 10.20 -13.18
CA LEU A 28 5.88 10.01 -12.66
C LEU A 28 6.78 11.20 -13.00
N ALA A 29 6.72 11.72 -14.23
CA ALA A 29 7.50 12.89 -14.62
C ALA A 29 7.12 14.13 -13.79
N ASP A 30 5.83 14.36 -13.57
CA ASP A 30 5.35 15.44 -12.71
C ASP A 30 5.80 15.27 -11.25
N ALA A 31 5.73 14.04 -10.72
CA ALA A 31 6.21 13.73 -9.38
C ALA A 31 7.72 14.01 -9.22
N ARG A 32 8.53 13.67 -10.24
CA ARG A 32 9.97 14.00 -10.25
C ARG A 32 10.22 15.50 -10.34
N ALA A 33 9.45 16.22 -11.16
CA ALA A 33 9.54 17.68 -11.24
C ALA A 33 9.13 18.37 -9.93
N ALA A 34 8.19 17.79 -9.18
CA ALA A 34 7.81 18.20 -7.83
C ALA A 34 8.83 17.78 -6.76
N GLY A 35 9.82 16.97 -7.13
CA GLY A 35 10.94 16.63 -6.27
C GLY A 35 10.79 15.34 -5.46
N LEU A 36 9.87 14.44 -5.81
CA LEU A 36 9.81 13.14 -5.15
C LEU A 36 11.06 12.32 -5.48
N ALA A 37 11.78 11.89 -4.44
CA ALA A 37 12.99 11.08 -4.57
C ALA A 37 12.67 9.59 -4.73
N VAL A 38 11.67 9.08 -4.00
CA VAL A 38 11.22 7.68 -4.04
C VAL A 38 9.70 7.66 -4.11
N LEU A 39 9.16 6.69 -4.85
CA LEU A 39 7.73 6.54 -5.01
C LEU A 39 7.36 5.06 -5.04
N VAL A 40 6.34 4.67 -4.27
CA VAL A 40 5.81 3.32 -4.28
C VAL A 40 4.53 3.29 -5.13
N HIS A 41 4.60 2.62 -6.27
CA HIS A 41 3.43 2.46 -7.14
C HIS A 41 2.67 1.18 -6.76
N CYS A 42 1.45 1.33 -6.22
CA CYS A 42 0.61 0.21 -5.81
C CYS A 42 -0.35 -0.21 -6.92
N GLY A 43 -0.11 -1.39 -7.48
CA GLY A 43 -1.07 -2.08 -8.33
C GLY A 43 -2.17 -2.72 -7.47
N THR A 44 -3.40 -2.76 -8.00
CA THR A 44 -4.58 -3.25 -7.27
C THR A 44 -5.17 -4.52 -7.87
N GLN A 45 -4.76 -4.91 -9.08
CA GLN A 45 -5.24 -6.10 -9.79
C GLN A 45 -4.30 -6.51 -10.94
N PRO A 46 -4.38 -7.75 -11.45
CA PRO A 46 -3.52 -8.22 -12.55
C PRO A 46 -3.41 -7.28 -13.75
N ALA A 47 -4.49 -6.57 -14.08
CA ALA A 47 -4.53 -5.64 -15.20
C ALA A 47 -3.56 -4.44 -15.08
N ASN A 48 -3.19 -4.02 -13.87
CA ASN A 48 -2.32 -2.85 -13.65
C ASN A 48 -0.91 -3.17 -13.14
N TRP A 49 -0.63 -4.41 -12.74
CA TRP A 49 0.73 -4.82 -12.34
C TRP A 49 1.80 -4.61 -13.44
N PRO A 50 1.54 -4.87 -14.74
CA PRO A 50 2.53 -4.63 -15.78
C PRO A 50 2.98 -3.17 -15.88
N LEU A 51 2.13 -2.21 -15.54
CA LEU A 51 2.51 -0.80 -15.52
C LEU A 51 3.52 -0.53 -14.39
N GLY A 52 3.26 -1.01 -13.17
CA GLY A 52 4.22 -0.89 -12.06
C GLY A 52 5.59 -1.48 -12.39
N ALA A 53 5.63 -2.66 -13.03
CA ALA A 53 6.87 -3.29 -13.47
C ALA A 53 7.65 -2.42 -14.48
N ARG A 54 6.95 -1.84 -15.47
CA ARG A 54 7.54 -0.94 -16.48
C ARG A 54 8.06 0.35 -15.86
N LEU A 55 7.32 0.96 -14.93
CA LEU A 55 7.75 2.18 -14.24
C LEU A 55 9.03 1.95 -13.44
N ALA A 56 9.10 0.87 -12.67
CA ALA A 56 10.29 0.49 -11.90
C ALA A 56 11.49 0.10 -12.76
N THR A 57 11.26 -0.39 -13.99
CA THR A 57 12.33 -0.64 -14.96
C THR A 57 12.88 0.68 -15.53
N ALA A 58 12.01 1.66 -15.78
CA ALA A 58 12.39 2.95 -16.33
C ALA A 58 13.04 3.89 -15.30
N ASP A 59 12.66 3.75 -14.03
CA ASP A 59 13.15 4.56 -12.92
C ASP A 59 13.36 3.69 -11.68
N SER A 60 14.63 3.47 -11.32
CA SER A 60 15.02 2.64 -10.17
C SER A 60 14.54 3.18 -8.81
N ALA A 61 14.09 4.43 -8.75
CA ALA A 61 13.53 5.03 -7.55
C ALA A 61 12.00 4.81 -7.44
N VAL A 62 11.39 4.12 -8.40
CA VAL A 62 10.03 3.59 -8.27
C VAL A 62 10.09 2.18 -7.70
N VAL A 63 9.45 1.98 -6.54
CA VAL A 63 9.26 0.66 -5.95
C VAL A 63 7.88 0.15 -6.38
N PRO A 64 7.79 -0.93 -7.15
CA PRO A 64 6.51 -1.48 -7.52
C PRO A 64 5.94 -2.31 -6.36
N CYS A 65 4.64 -2.20 -6.16
CA CYS A 65 3.90 -3.01 -5.22
C CYS A 65 2.80 -3.74 -6.01
N PHE A 66 2.77 -5.06 -5.90
CA PHE A 66 1.82 -5.92 -6.62
C PHE A 66 0.91 -6.65 -5.64
N GLY A 67 -0.39 -6.58 -5.87
CA GLY A 67 -1.39 -7.18 -5.01
C GLY A 67 -2.79 -7.07 -5.60
N LEU A 68 -3.68 -7.92 -5.08
CA LEU A 68 -5.09 -7.94 -5.37
C LEU A 68 -5.83 -7.24 -4.23
N HIS A 69 -6.32 -6.04 -4.52
CA HIS A 69 -7.07 -5.20 -3.60
C HIS A 69 -8.40 -5.88 -3.23
N PRO A 70 -8.96 -5.71 -2.01
CA PRO A 70 -10.22 -6.32 -1.59
C PRO A 70 -11.43 -6.05 -2.50
N TYR A 71 -11.40 -4.99 -3.32
CA TYR A 71 -12.42 -4.74 -4.34
C TYR A 71 -12.41 -5.79 -5.44
N TRP A 72 -11.23 -6.32 -5.75
CA TRP A 72 -10.98 -7.31 -6.79
C TRP A 72 -10.80 -8.72 -6.25
N ALA A 73 -11.05 -8.98 -4.95
CA ALA A 73 -10.81 -10.29 -4.35
C ALA A 73 -11.68 -11.43 -4.91
N ALA A 74 -12.72 -11.11 -5.70
CA ALA A 74 -13.51 -12.08 -6.46
C ALA A 74 -12.99 -12.29 -7.91
N ALA A 75 -11.80 -11.79 -8.25
CA ALA A 75 -11.22 -11.93 -9.58
C ALA A 75 -11.08 -13.40 -9.97
N PRO A 76 -11.53 -13.79 -11.18
CA PRO A 76 -11.33 -15.14 -11.69
C PRO A 76 -9.88 -15.32 -12.15
N GLY A 77 -9.49 -16.58 -12.34
CA GLY A 77 -8.20 -16.93 -12.95
C GLY A 77 -7.05 -17.07 -11.95
N PRO A 78 -5.83 -17.32 -12.46
CA PRO A 78 -4.68 -17.72 -11.66
C PRO A 78 -3.93 -16.51 -11.06
N TRP A 79 -4.66 -15.50 -10.59
CA TRP A 79 -4.07 -14.23 -10.14
C TRP A 79 -2.99 -14.41 -9.05
N LEU A 80 -3.09 -15.45 -8.22
CA LEU A 80 -2.10 -15.72 -7.16
C LEU A 80 -0.77 -16.22 -7.75
N ASP A 81 -0.83 -17.05 -8.79
CA ASP A 81 0.36 -17.53 -9.50
C ASP A 81 1.00 -16.39 -10.31
N GLU A 82 0.17 -15.56 -10.94
CA GLU A 82 0.60 -14.34 -11.64
C GLU A 82 1.28 -13.35 -10.68
N LEU A 83 0.70 -13.17 -9.48
CA LEU A 83 1.28 -12.34 -8.43
C LEU A 83 2.64 -12.87 -7.99
N ARG A 84 2.75 -14.17 -7.71
CA ARG A 84 4.03 -14.81 -7.37
C ARG A 84 5.07 -14.58 -8.47
N ALA A 85 4.70 -14.75 -9.73
CA ALA A 85 5.60 -14.52 -10.86
C ALA A 85 6.09 -13.06 -10.90
N ALA A 86 5.19 -12.08 -10.71
CA ALA A 86 5.55 -10.66 -10.66
C ALA A 86 6.52 -10.32 -9.51
N LEU A 87 6.29 -10.87 -8.31
CA LEU A 87 7.12 -10.65 -7.12
C LEU A 87 8.54 -11.26 -7.24
N LEU A 88 8.67 -12.33 -8.01
CA LEU A 88 9.96 -12.99 -8.30
C LEU A 88 10.74 -12.32 -9.43
N ALA A 89 10.05 -11.66 -10.37
CA ALA A 89 10.67 -11.05 -11.54
C ALA A 89 11.52 -9.81 -11.19
N GLN A 90 11.14 -9.05 -10.15
CA GLN A 90 11.87 -7.85 -9.73
C GLN A 90 11.65 -7.49 -8.24
N PRO A 91 12.58 -6.74 -7.61
CA PRO A 91 12.37 -6.20 -6.27
C PRO A 91 11.06 -5.41 -6.18
N SER A 92 10.21 -5.80 -5.22
CA SER A 92 8.85 -5.32 -5.10
C SER A 92 8.31 -5.54 -3.69
N ALA A 93 7.21 -4.87 -3.36
CA ALA A 93 6.38 -5.13 -2.19
C ALA A 93 5.10 -5.89 -2.57
N VAL A 94 4.44 -6.53 -1.60
CA VAL A 94 3.12 -7.15 -1.80
C VAL A 94 2.03 -6.17 -1.42
N GLY A 95 1.15 -5.81 -2.36
CA GLY A 95 0.16 -4.77 -2.14
C GLY A 95 -0.32 -4.08 -3.42
N GLU A 96 -1.48 -3.46 -3.43
CA GLU A 96 -2.33 -3.25 -2.27
C GLU A 96 -3.18 -4.49 -1.95
N ILE A 97 -3.12 -4.95 -0.70
CA ILE A 97 -3.87 -6.12 -0.19
C ILE A 97 -4.62 -5.70 1.06
N GLY A 98 -5.68 -6.42 1.44
CA GLY A 98 -6.34 -6.09 2.71
C GLY A 98 -7.80 -6.47 2.76
N LEU A 99 -8.52 -5.76 3.63
CA LEU A 99 -9.92 -6.03 3.94
C LEU A 99 -10.71 -4.71 4.00
N ASP A 100 -11.86 -4.67 3.32
CA ASP A 100 -12.74 -3.51 3.25
C ASP A 100 -14.22 -3.93 3.44
N ARG A 101 -14.85 -3.40 4.51
CA ARG A 101 -16.28 -3.62 4.82
C ARG A 101 -17.21 -2.52 4.30
N THR A 102 -16.77 -1.71 3.35
CA THR A 102 -17.64 -0.79 2.61
C THR A 102 -18.37 -1.51 1.48
N ARG A 103 -19.28 -0.79 0.82
CA ARG A 103 -20.10 -1.32 -0.28
C ARG A 103 -19.33 -1.74 -1.54
N HIS A 104 -18.04 -1.38 -1.62
CA HIS A 104 -17.20 -1.59 -2.80
C HIS A 104 -16.38 -2.87 -2.73
N GLY A 105 -16.29 -3.49 -1.54
CA GLY A 105 -15.60 -4.75 -1.33
C GLY A 105 -16.26 -5.92 -2.05
N ALA A 106 -15.43 -6.87 -2.52
CA ALA A 106 -15.90 -8.20 -2.89
C ALA A 106 -16.60 -8.89 -1.70
N PRO A 107 -17.34 -9.99 -1.88
CA PRO A 107 -17.98 -10.63 -0.74
C PRO A 107 -16.92 -11.10 0.29
N TRP A 108 -17.29 -11.02 1.56
CA TRP A 108 -16.34 -11.12 2.68
C TRP A 108 -15.46 -12.39 2.66
N PRO A 109 -16.00 -13.60 2.39
CA PRO A 109 -15.17 -14.80 2.32
C PRO A 109 -14.05 -14.74 1.27
N GLN A 110 -14.31 -14.10 0.13
CA GLN A 110 -13.34 -13.92 -0.94
C GLN A 110 -12.24 -12.94 -0.51
N GLN A 111 -12.60 -11.84 0.17
CA GLN A 111 -11.60 -10.92 0.72
C GLN A 111 -10.69 -11.61 1.74
N GLU A 112 -11.25 -12.36 2.70
CA GLU A 112 -10.46 -13.07 3.71
C GLU A 112 -9.52 -14.11 3.10
N ALA A 113 -10.01 -14.88 2.12
CA ALA A 113 -9.20 -15.86 1.41
C ALA A 113 -8.05 -15.21 0.61
N ALA A 114 -8.36 -14.16 -0.16
CA ALA A 114 -7.36 -13.45 -0.95
C ALA A 114 -6.33 -12.74 -0.06
N PHE A 115 -6.75 -12.13 1.04
CA PHE A 115 -5.85 -11.46 1.97
C PHE A 115 -4.91 -12.45 2.67
N ALA A 116 -5.45 -13.57 3.17
CA ALA A 116 -4.65 -14.60 3.81
C ALA A 116 -3.59 -15.19 2.85
N ALA A 117 -3.97 -15.50 1.61
CA ALA A 117 -3.05 -16.03 0.60
C ALA A 117 -1.91 -15.06 0.28
N GLN A 118 -2.21 -13.76 0.16
CA GLN A 118 -1.20 -12.75 -0.16
C GLN A 118 -0.29 -12.42 1.03
N LEU A 119 -0.80 -12.43 2.27
CA LEU A 119 0.04 -12.32 3.47
C LEU A 119 0.98 -13.53 3.61
N ALA A 120 0.49 -14.74 3.35
CA ALA A 120 1.32 -15.94 3.36
C ALA A 120 2.43 -15.84 2.31
N LEU A 121 2.12 -15.36 1.10
CA LEU A 121 3.10 -15.12 0.04
C LEU A 121 4.13 -14.04 0.42
N ALA A 122 3.68 -12.95 1.04
CA ALA A 122 4.57 -11.89 1.52
C ALA A 122 5.55 -12.41 2.58
N ALA A 123 5.07 -13.23 3.52
CA ALA A 123 5.91 -13.87 4.53
C ALA A 123 6.89 -14.87 3.90
N GLU A 124 6.41 -15.75 3.00
CA GLU A 124 7.25 -16.74 2.31
C GLU A 124 8.40 -16.10 1.52
N LEU A 125 8.11 -15.00 0.81
CA LEU A 125 9.07 -14.30 -0.03
C LEU A 125 9.87 -13.21 0.73
N GLU A 126 9.69 -13.08 2.04
CA GLU A 126 10.30 -12.04 2.87
C GLU A 126 10.11 -10.62 2.29
N ARG A 127 8.90 -10.35 1.78
CA ARG A 127 8.52 -9.06 1.19
C ARG A 127 7.70 -8.22 2.17
N PRO A 128 7.92 -6.88 2.22
CA PRO A 128 7.02 -6.01 2.95
C PRO A 128 5.63 -5.99 2.32
N ALA A 129 4.60 -5.82 3.14
CA ALA A 129 3.21 -5.73 2.68
C ALA A 129 2.65 -4.30 2.76
N MET A 130 1.87 -3.88 1.75
CA MET A 130 1.06 -2.66 1.76
C MET A 130 -0.40 -3.04 2.02
N ILE A 131 -0.92 -2.62 3.17
CA ILE A 131 -2.18 -3.13 3.70
C ILE A 131 -3.25 -2.03 3.73
N HIS A 132 -4.36 -2.31 3.05
CA HIS A 132 -5.64 -1.61 3.15
C HIS A 132 -6.50 -2.15 4.28
N ALA A 133 -7.07 -1.25 5.08
CA ALA A 133 -7.97 -1.64 6.15
C ALA A 133 -9.05 -0.58 6.39
N VAL A 134 -10.29 -0.94 6.06
CA VAL A 134 -11.46 -0.07 6.30
C VAL A 134 -12.52 -0.82 7.07
N ARG A 135 -12.70 -0.43 8.36
CA ARG A 135 -13.66 -1.04 9.30
C ARG A 135 -13.40 -2.53 9.57
N THR A 136 -12.14 -2.95 9.47
CA THR A 136 -11.71 -4.36 9.47
C THR A 136 -10.58 -4.64 10.45
N TRP A 137 -10.37 -3.77 11.44
CA TRP A 137 -9.24 -3.84 12.38
C TRP A 137 -9.13 -5.16 13.14
N GLN A 138 -10.23 -5.71 13.66
CA GLN A 138 -10.18 -6.98 14.37
C GLN A 138 -9.84 -8.17 13.45
N PRO A 139 -10.52 -8.36 12.29
CA PRO A 139 -10.08 -9.34 11.30
C PRO A 139 -8.62 -9.17 10.86
N LEU A 140 -8.18 -7.94 10.62
CA LEU A 140 -6.79 -7.65 10.26
C LEU A 140 -5.79 -8.19 11.29
N LEU A 141 -6.04 -7.93 12.59
CA LEU A 141 -5.16 -8.43 13.65
C LEU A 141 -5.10 -9.97 13.66
N THR A 142 -6.25 -10.64 13.48
CA THR A 142 -6.30 -12.11 13.37
C THR A 142 -5.43 -12.62 12.22
N HIS A 143 -5.53 -12.02 11.04
CA HIS A 143 -4.73 -12.41 9.88
C HIS A 143 -3.23 -12.15 10.05
N LEU A 144 -2.86 -11.01 10.65
CA LEU A 144 -1.46 -10.67 10.92
C LEU A 144 -0.81 -11.58 11.97
N ASP A 145 -1.61 -12.15 12.88
CA ASP A 145 -1.14 -13.12 13.87
C ASP A 145 -0.95 -14.52 13.25
N ALA A 146 -1.71 -14.86 12.19
CA ALA A 146 -1.57 -16.10 11.45
C ALA A 146 -0.43 -16.06 10.41
N HIS A 147 -0.31 -14.94 9.69
CA HIS A 147 0.67 -14.74 8.62
C HIS A 147 1.33 -13.37 8.78
N ARG A 148 2.56 -13.37 9.31
CA ARG A 148 3.29 -12.14 9.61
C ARG A 148 4.36 -11.86 8.55
N PRO A 149 4.17 -10.85 7.67
CA PRO A 149 5.24 -10.40 6.79
C PRO A 149 6.36 -9.74 7.61
N PRO A 150 7.60 -9.63 7.09
CA PRO A 150 8.73 -9.04 7.82
C PRO A 150 8.48 -7.59 8.27
N ARG A 151 7.74 -6.83 7.46
CA ARG A 151 7.20 -5.49 7.77
C ARG A 151 5.90 -5.29 7.00
N PHE A 152 5.07 -4.37 7.45
CA PHE A 152 3.92 -3.92 6.67
C PHE A 152 3.63 -2.44 6.91
N LEU A 153 3.16 -1.76 5.87
CA LEU A 153 2.63 -0.41 5.93
C LEU A 153 1.10 -0.49 5.95
N LEU A 154 0.49 0.15 6.95
CA LEU A 154 -0.94 0.44 6.94
C LEU A 154 -1.13 1.76 6.21
N HIS A 155 -1.50 1.67 4.94
CA HIS A 155 -1.73 2.83 4.11
C HIS A 155 -3.00 3.58 4.55
N ALA A 156 -3.03 4.89 4.35
CA ALA A 156 -4.14 5.80 4.67
C ALA A 156 -4.75 5.53 6.05
N TYR A 157 -3.91 5.42 7.08
CA TYR A 157 -4.32 4.91 8.39
C TYR A 157 -5.48 5.74 8.98
N ASN A 158 -6.64 5.09 9.10
CA ASN A 158 -7.86 5.67 9.66
C ASN A 158 -8.32 4.98 10.96
N GLY A 159 -7.45 4.15 11.54
CA GLY A 159 -7.70 3.48 12.81
C GLY A 159 -7.75 4.45 13.99
N SER A 160 -8.01 3.93 15.18
CA SER A 160 -7.97 4.76 16.39
C SER A 160 -6.57 4.76 16.99
N ALA A 161 -6.24 5.80 17.78
CA ALA A 161 -4.92 5.89 18.41
C ALA A 161 -4.62 4.70 19.33
N GLU A 162 -5.64 4.10 19.93
CA GLU A 162 -5.54 2.94 20.84
C GLU A 162 -5.11 1.65 20.12
N LEU A 163 -5.28 1.57 18.79
CA LEU A 163 -4.82 0.44 18.00
C LEU A 163 -3.32 0.54 17.66
N VAL A 164 -2.74 1.74 17.68
CA VAL A 164 -1.34 1.97 17.26
C VAL A 164 -0.35 1.10 18.05
N PRO A 165 -0.40 1.00 19.40
CA PRO A 165 0.52 0.14 20.14
C PRO A 165 0.40 -1.34 19.77
N GLN A 166 -0.83 -1.82 19.50
CA GLN A 166 -1.07 -3.22 19.12
C GLN A 166 -0.48 -3.55 17.74
N LEU A 167 -0.56 -2.59 16.81
CA LEU A 167 -0.04 -2.71 15.45
C LEU A 167 1.49 -2.57 15.44
N LEU A 168 2.05 -1.64 16.23
CA LEU A 168 3.50 -1.51 16.42
C LEU A 168 4.15 -2.78 16.96
N ALA A 169 3.50 -3.46 17.91
CA ALA A 169 3.97 -4.74 18.44
C ALA A 169 4.05 -5.85 17.35
N ARG A 170 3.41 -5.65 16.20
CA ARG A 170 3.44 -6.54 15.03
C ARG A 170 4.38 -6.08 13.93
N GLY A 171 5.06 -4.93 14.10
CA GLY A 171 6.00 -4.38 13.12
C GLY A 171 5.37 -3.40 12.12
N ALA A 172 4.21 -2.82 12.45
CA ALA A 172 3.52 -1.87 11.59
C ALA A 172 4.33 -0.58 11.35
N TRP A 173 4.27 -0.13 10.10
CA TRP A 173 4.46 1.25 9.68
C TRP A 173 3.10 1.86 9.36
N PHE A 174 3.02 3.19 9.37
CA PHE A 174 1.78 3.93 9.10
C PHE A 174 2.05 5.05 8.11
N SER A 175 1.16 5.21 7.14
CA SER A 175 1.11 6.40 6.30
C SER A 175 -0.23 7.11 6.44
N PHE A 176 -0.19 8.40 6.11
CA PHE A 176 -1.35 9.26 6.13
C PHE A 176 -1.36 10.12 4.87
N ALA A 177 -2.34 9.89 3.99
CA ALA A 177 -2.59 10.78 2.86
C ALA A 177 -3.15 12.13 3.33
N GLY A 178 -2.90 13.19 2.55
CA GLY A 178 -3.40 14.54 2.87
C GLY A 178 -4.92 14.60 3.09
N ALA A 179 -5.69 13.78 2.36
CA ALA A 179 -7.13 13.68 2.52
C ALA A 179 -7.56 13.09 3.90
N THR A 180 -6.72 12.25 4.52
CA THR A 180 -6.99 11.65 5.83
C THR A 180 -6.76 12.63 6.99
N LEU A 181 -5.96 13.67 6.77
CA LEU A 181 -5.54 14.64 7.78
C LEU A 181 -6.27 15.98 7.75
N ARG A 182 -7.42 16.07 7.05
CA ARG A 182 -8.24 17.29 7.04
C ARG A 182 -8.59 17.75 8.47
N PRO A 183 -8.77 19.07 8.73
CA PRO A 183 -8.93 19.61 10.08
C PRO A 183 -10.06 18.97 10.90
N GLU A 184 -11.15 18.56 10.25
CA GLU A 184 -12.30 17.91 10.87
C GLU A 184 -12.03 16.46 11.33
N ARG A 185 -10.90 15.86 10.93
CA ARG A 185 -10.56 14.46 11.21
C ARG A 185 -9.79 14.31 12.53
N ALA A 186 -10.39 14.76 13.64
CA ALA A 186 -9.77 14.73 14.97
C ALA A 186 -9.22 13.34 15.37
N ARG A 187 -9.91 12.25 14.98
CA ARG A 187 -9.45 10.88 15.21
C ARG A 187 -8.15 10.55 14.46
N ALA A 188 -8.03 10.97 13.20
CA ALA A 188 -6.82 10.76 12.42
C ALA A 188 -5.64 11.54 13.00
N HIS A 189 -5.86 12.76 13.48
CA HIS A 189 -4.82 13.54 14.16
C HIS A 189 -4.37 12.91 15.48
N ALA A 190 -5.30 12.32 16.24
CA ALA A 190 -4.95 11.59 17.45
C ALA A 190 -4.13 10.34 17.14
N ALA A 191 -4.52 9.59 16.10
CA ALA A 191 -3.75 8.44 15.60
C ALA A 191 -2.34 8.85 15.14
N LEU A 192 -2.23 9.89 14.32
CA LEU A 192 -0.95 10.42 13.84
C LEU A 192 0.01 10.75 14.99
N ARG A 193 -0.49 11.42 16.04
CA ARG A 193 0.32 11.74 17.24
C ARG A 193 0.74 10.52 18.06
N ALA A 194 0.02 9.41 17.94
CA ALA A 194 0.37 8.16 18.63
C ALA A 194 1.43 7.34 17.89
N VAL A 195 1.66 7.61 16.59
CA VAL A 195 2.67 6.91 15.78
C VAL A 195 4.06 7.51 16.03
N PRO A 196 5.06 6.69 16.38
CA PRO A 196 6.46 7.12 16.47
C PRO A 196 6.99 7.66 15.13
N ALA A 197 7.83 8.70 15.18
CA ALA A 197 8.36 9.35 13.98
C ALA A 197 9.17 8.39 13.08
N ASP A 198 9.80 7.36 13.65
CA ASP A 198 10.57 6.32 12.94
C ASP A 198 9.70 5.18 12.37
N ARG A 199 8.37 5.34 12.44
CA ARG A 199 7.35 4.42 11.90
C ARG A 199 6.32 5.13 11.01
N LEU A 200 6.54 6.42 10.74
CA LEU A 200 5.62 7.28 10.03
C LEU A 200 6.13 7.58 8.62
N LEU A 201 5.24 7.45 7.64
CA LEU A 201 5.47 7.80 6.24
C LEU A 201 4.36 8.77 5.74
N ALA A 202 4.62 9.42 4.62
CA ALA A 202 3.64 10.23 3.89
C ALA A 202 3.31 9.54 2.56
N GLU A 203 2.10 9.77 2.06
CA GLU A 203 1.63 9.19 0.80
C GLU A 203 0.67 10.14 0.06
N SER A 204 0.48 9.94 -1.24
CA SER A 204 -0.55 10.65 -2.02
C SER A 204 -1.89 9.94 -2.05
N ASP A 205 -1.87 8.60 -1.96
CA ASP A 205 -2.96 7.71 -2.39
C ASP A 205 -3.32 7.91 -3.88
#